data_AF-A0A351WTD0-F1
#
_entry.id   AF-A0A351WTD0-F1
#
_cell.length_a   1.000
_cell.length_b   1.000
_cell.length_c   1.000
_cell.angle_alpha   90.00
_cell.angle_beta   90.00
_cell.angle_gamma   90.00
#
_symmetry.space_group_name_H-M   'P 1'
#
loop_
_entity.id
_entity.type
_entity.pdbx_description
1 polymer ?
#
loop_
_entity_poly.entity_id
_entity_poly.type
_entity_poly.pdbx_seq_one_letter_code
_entity_poly.pdbx_strand_id
1 'polypeptide(L)'
;MPERKLKWKILLLHMILLPTLYFAFYFFSLAPKSWEGVDEAVVEKIAKEHGREAKAPLIDPGSGDLLLFAFLVAGAAGGFVGGYYWRRLTRKE
;
A
#
# COMPACT_ATOMS: atom_id res chain seq x y z
N MET A 1 -47.09 17.68 -38.82
CA MET A 1 -45.75 18.15 -38.39
C MET A 1 -45.26 17.65 -37.00
N PRO A 2 -45.64 16.48 -36.44
CA PRO A 2 -45.08 16.00 -35.16
C PRO A 2 -43.72 15.29 -35.32
N GLU A 3 -43.51 14.58 -36.43
CA GLU A 3 -42.31 13.78 -36.76
C GLU A 3 -40.99 14.56 -36.66
N ARG A 4 -40.98 15.81 -37.17
CA ARG A 4 -39.77 16.64 -37.18
C ARG A 4 -39.37 17.07 -35.77
N LYS A 5 -40.34 17.45 -34.93
CA LYS A 5 -40.07 17.88 -33.55
C LYS A 5 -39.56 16.72 -32.68
N LEU A 6 -40.05 15.51 -32.93
CA LEU A 6 -39.57 14.30 -32.26
C LEU A 6 -38.11 13.99 -32.63
N LYS A 7 -37.74 14.05 -33.92
CA LYS A 7 -36.35 13.83 -34.38
C LYS A 7 -35.36 14.83 -33.78
N TRP A 8 -35.72 16.12 -33.69
CA TRP A 8 -34.88 17.14 -33.07
C TRP A 8 -34.73 16.97 -31.55
N LYS A 9 -35.80 16.54 -30.86
CA LYS A 9 -35.72 16.18 -29.43
C LYS A 9 -34.79 15.01 -29.19
N ILE A 10 -34.85 13.98 -30.05
CA ILE A 10 -33.96 12.82 -29.97
C ILE A 10 -32.51 13.25 -30.20
N LEU A 11 -32.23 14.07 -31.21
CA LEU A 11 -30.89 14.57 -31.48
C LEU A 11 -30.32 15.40 -30.33
N LEU A 12 -31.12 16.31 -29.75
CA LEU A 12 -30.72 17.08 -28.57
C LEU A 12 -30.45 16.19 -27.36
N LEU A 13 -31.25 15.14 -27.16
CA LEU A 13 -31.04 14.19 -26.07
C LEU A 13 -29.72 13.44 -26.24
N HIS A 14 -29.39 12.98 -27.45
CA HIS A 14 -28.13 12.27 -27.71
C HIS A 14 -26.90 13.19 -27.58
N MET A 15 -27.04 14.45 -27.97
CA MET A 15 -25.99 15.48 -27.83
C MET A 15 -25.58 15.69 -26.36
N ILE A 16 -26.48 15.43 -25.41
CA ILE A 16 -26.19 15.54 -23.97
C ILE A 16 -25.82 14.18 -23.39
N LEU A 17 -26.56 13.13 -23.75
CA LEU A 17 -26.40 11.79 -23.16
C LEU A 17 -25.05 11.16 -23.49
N LEU A 18 -24.60 11.25 -24.75
CA LEU A 18 -23.37 10.60 -25.20
C LEU A 18 -22.10 11.18 -24.54
N PRO A 19 -21.90 12.52 -24.49
CA PRO A 19 -20.75 13.08 -23.78
C PRO A 19 -20.78 12.77 -22.29
N THR A 20 -21.97 12.76 -21.67
CA THR A 20 -22.13 12.47 -20.24
C THR A 20 -21.75 11.02 -19.93
N LEU A 21 -22.20 10.06 -20.75
CA LEU A 21 -21.82 8.65 -20.62
C LEU A 21 -20.32 8.45 -20.88
N TYR A 22 -19.77 9.13 -21.88
CA TYR A 22 -18.33 9.06 -22.17
C TYR A 22 -17.49 9.60 -21.02
N PHE A 23 -17.88 10.74 -20.45
CA PHE A 23 -17.21 11.32 -19.30
C PHE A 23 -17.30 10.42 -18.07
N ALA A 24 -18.47 9.86 -17.77
CA ALA A 24 -18.63 8.93 -16.66
C ALA A 24 -17.74 7.69 -16.84
N PHE A 25 -17.73 7.09 -18.03
CA PHE A 25 -16.86 5.96 -18.34
C PHE A 25 -15.37 6.30 -18.17
N TYR A 26 -14.94 7.46 -18.67
CA TYR A 26 -13.56 7.93 -18.51
C TYR A 26 -13.20 8.17 -17.04
N PHE A 27 -14.08 8.81 -16.27
CA PHE A 27 -13.88 9.08 -14.85
C PHE A 27 -13.77 7.81 -14.00
N PHE A 28 -14.62 6.81 -14.26
CA PHE A 28 -14.58 5.54 -13.53
C PHE A 28 -13.46 4.59 -14.00
N SER A 29 -12.91 4.78 -15.20
CA SER A 29 -11.73 4.04 -15.68
C SER A 29 -10.40 4.69 -15.33
N LEU A 30 -10.41 5.91 -14.79
CA LEU A 30 -9.27 6.67 -14.30
C LEU A 30 -8.68 6.12 -12.99
N ALA A 31 -8.78 4.81 -12.75
CA ALA A 31 -8.22 4.16 -11.58
C ALA A 31 -6.75 4.61 -11.44
N PRO A 32 -6.39 5.34 -10.36
CA PRO A 32 -5.01 5.73 -10.17
C PRO A 32 -4.17 4.46 -10.08
N LYS A 33 -3.03 4.44 -10.77
CA LYS A 33 -2.05 3.37 -10.59
C LYS A 33 -1.81 3.22 -9.08
N SER A 34 -1.90 1.99 -8.57
CA SER A 34 -1.61 1.72 -7.17
C SER A 34 -0.25 2.32 -6.82
N TRP A 35 -0.16 2.96 -5.66
CA TRP A 35 1.10 3.53 -5.19
C TRP A 35 2.17 2.44 -5.18
N GLU A 36 3.19 2.64 -6.02
CA GLU A 36 4.37 1.80 -6.08
C GLU A 36 5.19 2.11 -4.82
N GLY A 37 5.46 1.10 -4.00
CA GLY A 37 6.17 1.30 -2.73
C GLY A 37 7.52 1.98 -2.95
N VAL A 38 8.00 2.74 -1.96
CA VAL A 38 9.34 3.38 -2.04
C VAL A 38 10.44 2.34 -2.29
N ASP A 39 10.26 1.14 -1.75
CA ASP A 39 11.17 0.02 -1.94
C ASP A 39 11.30 -0.37 -3.42
N GLU A 40 10.17 -0.61 -4.08
CA GLU A 40 10.09 -0.98 -5.50
C GLU A 40 10.51 0.18 -6.42
N ALA A 41 10.02 1.39 -6.16
CA ALA A 41 10.24 2.54 -7.03
C ALA A 41 11.68 3.12 -6.95
N VAL A 42 12.34 2.99 -5.80
CA VAL A 42 13.63 3.66 -5.53
C VAL A 42 14.70 2.68 -5.08
N VAL A 43 14.45 1.89 -4.03
CA VAL A 43 15.49 1.07 -3.39
C VAL A 43 15.99 -0.01 -4.34
N GLU A 44 15.08 -0.77 -4.94
CA GLU A 44 15.45 -1.83 -5.89
C GLU A 44 16.17 -1.28 -7.12
N LYS A 45 15.70 -0.13 -7.64
CA LYS A 45 16.34 0.55 -8.77
C LYS A 45 17.79 0.91 -8.46
N ILE A 46 18.04 1.57 -7.33
CA ILE A 46 19.39 1.96 -6.90
C ILE A 46 20.25 0.73 -6.61
N ALA A 47 19.68 -0.30 -5.97
CA ALA A 47 20.35 -1.56 -5.69
C ALA A 47 20.84 -2.24 -6.98
N LYS A 48 19.99 -2.27 -8.01
CA LYS A 48 20.32 -2.81 -9.33
C LYS A 48 21.42 -2.03 -10.05
N GLU A 49 21.33 -0.70 -10.05
CA GLU A 49 22.36 0.18 -10.66
C GLU A 49 23.75 -0.06 -10.06
N HIS A 50 23.82 -0.46 -8.79
CA HIS A 50 25.07 -0.74 -8.08
C HIS A 50 25.44 -2.23 -8.05
N GLY A 51 24.75 -3.10 -8.79
CA GLY A 51 25.00 -4.55 -8.81
C GLY A 51 24.73 -5.24 -7.46
N ARG A 52 23.92 -4.64 -6.61
CA ARG A 52 23.54 -5.12 -5.28
C ARG A 52 22.06 -5.53 -5.24
N GLU A 53 21.60 -6.22 -6.28
CA GLU A 53 20.21 -6.66 -6.37
C GLU A 53 19.75 -7.38 -5.10
N ALA A 54 18.51 -7.12 -4.71
CA ALA A 54 17.92 -7.71 -3.52
C ALA A 54 17.99 -9.25 -3.64
N LYS A 55 18.52 -9.89 -2.59
CA LYS A 55 18.52 -11.34 -2.46
C LYS A 55 17.42 -11.74 -1.50
N ALA A 56 16.81 -12.89 -1.76
CA ALA A 56 15.88 -13.48 -0.81
C ALA A 56 16.56 -13.61 0.57
N PRO A 57 15.91 -13.15 1.64
CA PRO A 57 16.46 -13.29 2.98
C PRO A 57 16.56 -14.78 3.33
N LEU A 58 17.61 -15.16 4.08
CA LEU A 58 17.83 -16.56 4.50
C LEU A 58 16.71 -17.07 5.42
N ILE A 59 16.07 -16.16 6.15
CA ILE A 59 14.90 -16.38 6.98
C ILE A 59 13.93 -15.27 6.61
N ASP A 60 12.72 -15.60 6.21
CA ASP A 60 11.67 -14.62 5.93
C ASP A 60 11.00 -14.19 7.26
N PRO A 61 11.31 -13.00 7.80
CA PRO A 61 10.69 -12.54 9.04
C PRO A 61 9.28 -11.98 8.82
N GLY A 62 8.89 -11.75 7.55
CA GLY A 62 7.60 -11.15 7.17
C GLY A 62 6.51 -12.19 6.89
N SER A 63 6.86 -13.44 6.62
CA SER A 63 5.88 -14.52 6.49
C SER A 63 5.40 -15.01 7.86
N GLY A 64 4.15 -14.70 8.20
CA GLY A 64 3.50 -15.15 9.44
C GLY A 64 4.01 -14.41 10.69
N ASP A 65 3.97 -15.09 11.84
CA ASP A 65 4.16 -14.44 13.14
C ASP A 65 5.58 -14.62 13.75
N LEU A 66 6.57 -15.07 12.96
CA LEU A 66 7.90 -15.41 13.46
C LEU A 66 8.60 -14.21 14.13
N LEU A 67 8.52 -13.04 13.50
CA LEU A 67 9.10 -11.81 14.05
C LEU A 67 8.39 -11.40 15.37
N LEU A 68 7.07 -11.53 15.41
CA LEU A 68 6.26 -11.20 16.57
C LEU A 68 6.56 -12.14 17.74
N PHE A 69 6.75 -13.43 17.45
CA PHE A 69 7.16 -14.44 18.42
C PHE A 69 8.56 -14.16 18.98
N ALA A 70 9.54 -13.84 18.11
CA ALA A 70 10.89 -13.50 18.54
C ALA A 70 10.89 -12.25 19.44
N PHE A 71 10.10 -11.23 19.09
CA PHE A 71 9.92 -10.03 19.89
C PHE A 71 9.33 -10.36 21.28
N LEU A 72 8.31 -11.21 21.34
CA LEU A 72 7.71 -11.67 22.59
C LEU A 72 8.73 -12.38 23.49
N VAL A 73 9.49 -13.33 22.95
CA VAL A 73 10.48 -14.10 23.71
C VAL A 73 11.59 -13.17 24.24
N ALA A 74 12.11 -12.29 23.39
CA ALA A 74 13.13 -11.32 23.79
C ALA A 74 12.61 -10.36 24.88
N GLY A 75 11.39 -9.86 24.73
CA GLY A 75 10.73 -9.01 25.72
C GLY A 75 10.49 -9.71 27.05
N ALA A 76 10.02 -10.95 27.02
CA ALA A 76 9.79 -11.75 28.23
C ALA A 76 11.10 -12.04 28.97
N ALA A 77 12.14 -12.48 28.26
CA ALA A 77 13.46 -12.74 28.83
C ALA A 77 14.09 -11.45 29.38
N GLY A 78 14.07 -10.36 28.61
CA GLY A 78 14.60 -9.07 29.02
C GLY A 78 13.86 -8.49 30.24
N GLY A 79 12.54 -8.58 30.25
CA GLY A 79 11.72 -8.16 31.39
C GLY A 79 12.00 -8.99 32.65
N PHE A 80 12.13 -10.31 32.50
CA PHE A 80 12.45 -11.20 33.62
C PHE A 80 13.84 -10.92 34.20
N VAL A 81 14.87 -10.82 33.35
CA VAL A 81 16.24 -10.50 33.76
C VAL A 81 16.32 -9.11 34.40
N GLY A 82 15.73 -8.11 33.76
CA GLY A 82 15.67 -6.74 34.28
C GLY A 82 14.95 -6.65 35.62
N GLY A 83 13.84 -7.38 35.78
CA GLY A 83 13.12 -7.50 37.04
C GLY A 83 13.94 -8.18 38.14
N TYR A 84 14.61 -9.29 37.83
CA TYR A 84 15.46 -10.01 38.78
C TYR A 84 16.61 -9.12 39.31
N TYR A 85 17.26 -8.37 38.41
CA TYR A 85 18.38 -7.48 38.77
C TYR A 85 17.95 -6.07 39.17
N TRP A 86 16.65 -5.78 39.29
CA TRP A 86 16.11 -4.43 39.52
C TRP A 86 16.78 -3.70 40.69
N ARG A 87 16.96 -4.39 41.82
CA ARG A 87 17.60 -3.82 43.03
C ARG A 87 19.08 -3.52 42.85
N ARG A 88 19.77 -4.24 41.96
CA ARG A 88 21.18 -3.98 41.62
C ARG A 88 21.29 -2.81 40.66
N LEU A 89 20.36 -2.71 39.70
CA LEU A 89 20.29 -1.64 38.70
C LEU A 89 19.89 -0.29 39.30
N THR A 90 19.05 -0.29 40.34
CA THR A 90 18.49 0.95 40.93
C THR A 90 19.14 1.36 42.25
N ARG A 91 20.14 0.63 42.74
CA ARG A 91 20.92 1.03 43.91
C ARG A 91 21.75 2.26 43.53
N LYS A 92 21.50 3.38 44.23
CA LYS A 92 22.43 4.52 44.24
C LYS A 92 23.60 4.16 45.16
N GLU A 93 24.81 4.50 44.70
CA GLU A 93 26.03 4.48 45.53
C GLU A 93 25.90 5.41 46.74
#